data_AF-A0A8T0BDQ4-F1
#
_entry.id   AF-A0A8T0BDQ4-F1
#
_cell.length_a   1.000
_cell.length_b   1.000
_cell.length_c   1.000
_cell.angle_alpha   90.00
_cell.angle_beta   90.00
_cell.angle_gamma   90.00
#
_symmetry.space_group_name_H-M   'P 1'
#
loop_
_entity.id
_entity.type
_entity.pdbx_description
1 polymer ?
#
loop_
_entity_poly.entity_id
_entity_poly.type
_entity_poly.pdbx_seq_one_letter_code
_entity_poly.pdbx_strand_id
1 'polypeptide(L)'
;MDTLELNPHPVTPAARILARCVASGTMSQKELDNVTREPDIFSPRLLEIEQLNQIKHEIDQVSLDLEMLRLEKSSADVTHSYYLSQRFASMQKFTSHLQEVLREQTSLRQRLMKPLCQQNLPIQADLHRYVVTLMAMVVEFIETLEMKMKRIQLIPSTDESLCNLNNGMIQLLAQVTEVESLTKQVLQRSSTPEDKMSS
;
A
#
# COMPACT_ATOMS: atom_id res chain seq x y z
N MET A 1 -5.91 -59.25 -28.90
CA MET A 1 -6.95 -60.09 -28.27
C MET A 1 -7.19 -59.49 -26.90
N ASP A 2 -8.28 -58.82 -26.55
CA ASP A 2 -9.54 -58.51 -27.22
C ASP A 2 -10.05 -57.21 -26.60
N THR A 3 -10.34 -56.19 -27.42
CA THR A 3 -10.95 -54.93 -27.00
C THR A 3 -12.42 -54.95 -27.37
N LEU A 4 -13.29 -55.39 -26.46
CA LEU A 4 -14.74 -55.12 -26.50
C LEU A 4 -15.41 -55.56 -25.18
N GLU A 5 -14.95 -54.98 -24.07
CA GLU A 5 -15.77 -54.82 -22.86
C GLU A 5 -16.41 -53.43 -22.93
N LEU A 6 -17.60 -53.31 -23.51
CA LEU A 6 -18.64 -52.34 -23.11
C LEU A 6 -19.91 -52.47 -23.97
N ASN A 7 -20.92 -53.18 -23.46
CA ASN A 7 -22.31 -52.82 -23.72
C ASN A 7 -23.25 -53.44 -22.67
N PRO A 8 -23.97 -52.66 -21.85
CA PRO A 8 -24.78 -53.15 -20.73
C PRO A 8 -26.18 -53.62 -21.14
N HIS A 9 -26.38 -54.00 -22.40
CA HIS A 9 -27.68 -54.48 -22.89
C HIS A 9 -27.54 -55.95 -23.29
N PRO A 10 -28.43 -56.85 -22.81
CA PRO A 10 -28.36 -58.26 -23.14
C PRO A 10 -28.53 -58.40 -24.65
N VAL A 11 -27.45 -58.74 -25.33
CA VAL A 11 -27.44 -58.93 -26.78
C VAL A 11 -28.47 -60.00 -27.10
N THR A 12 -29.58 -59.59 -27.75
CA THR A 12 -30.66 -60.49 -28.12
C THR A 12 -30.11 -61.63 -28.99
N PRO A 13 -30.65 -62.86 -28.90
CA PRO A 13 -30.16 -63.99 -29.70
C PRO A 13 -30.11 -63.68 -31.21
N ALA A 14 -31.04 -62.88 -31.72
CA ALA A 14 -31.05 -62.38 -33.09
C ALA A 14 -29.83 -61.49 -33.41
N ALA A 15 -29.46 -60.56 -32.52
CA ALA A 15 -28.29 -59.70 -32.70
C ALA A 15 -26.98 -60.52 -32.74
N ARG A 16 -26.90 -61.63 -31.99
CA ARG A 16 -25.74 -62.54 -32.05
C ARG A 16 -25.63 -63.30 -33.39
N ILE A 17 -26.77 -63.69 -33.97
CA ILE A 17 -26.79 -64.35 -35.28
C ILE A 17 -26.39 -63.34 -36.38
N LEU A 18 -26.94 -62.12 -36.34
CA LEU A 18 -26.59 -61.06 -37.28
C LEU A 18 -25.10 -60.68 -37.19
N ALA A 19 -24.56 -60.55 -35.98
CA ALA A 19 -23.13 -60.32 -35.77
C ALA A 19 -22.26 -61.44 -36.36
N ARG A 20 -22.70 -62.70 -36.26
CA ARG A 20 -22.01 -63.84 -36.87
C ARG A 20 -22.05 -63.81 -38.40
N CYS A 21 -23.18 -63.39 -38.99
CA CYS A 21 -23.32 -63.24 -40.44
C CYS A 21 -22.41 -62.12 -40.99
N VAL A 22 -22.28 -61.01 -40.25
CA VAL A 22 -21.34 -59.94 -40.59
C VAL A 22 -19.89 -60.44 -40.49
N ALA A 23 -19.56 -61.18 -39.42
CA ALA A 23 -18.22 -61.74 -39.24
C ALA A 23 -17.86 -62.82 -40.27
N SER A 24 -18.84 -63.59 -40.78
CA SER A 24 -18.64 -64.56 -41.85
C SER A 24 -18.61 -63.95 -43.25
N GLY A 25 -18.78 -62.63 -43.38
CA GLY A 25 -18.78 -61.93 -44.66
C GLY A 25 -19.99 -62.21 -45.55
N THR A 26 -21.04 -62.85 -45.01
CA THR A 26 -22.28 -63.15 -45.75
C THR A 26 -23.21 -61.94 -45.85
N MET A 27 -22.97 -60.91 -45.02
CA MET A 27 -23.66 -59.63 -45.04
C MET A 27 -22.68 -58.53 -44.62
N SER A 28 -22.74 -57.36 -45.23
CA SER A 28 -21.88 -56.22 -44.85
C SER A 28 -22.48 -55.41 -43.70
N GLN A 29 -21.66 -54.85 -42.81
CA GLN A 29 -22.12 -53.93 -41.76
C GLN A 29 -22.93 -52.76 -42.34
N LYS A 30 -22.53 -52.25 -43.52
CA LYS A 30 -23.24 -51.18 -44.21
C LYS A 30 -24.61 -51.61 -44.75
N GLU A 31 -24.78 -52.88 -45.09
CA GLU A 31 -26.09 -53.40 -45.55
C GLU A 31 -27.04 -53.56 -44.37
N LEU A 32 -26.53 -53.98 -43.20
CA LEU A 32 -27.30 -54.06 -41.96
C LEU A 32 -27.74 -52.69 -41.46
N ASP A 33 -26.86 -51.69 -41.50
CA ASP A 33 -27.15 -50.33 -41.02
C ASP A 33 -28.09 -49.56 -41.98
N ASN A 34 -28.16 -49.95 -43.25
CA ASN A 34 -29.03 -49.36 -44.28
C ASN A 34 -30.41 -50.01 -44.38
N VAL A 35 -30.75 -50.98 -43.52
CA VAL A 35 -32.09 -51.62 -43.55
C VAL A 35 -33.14 -50.56 -43.23
N THR A 36 -33.92 -50.18 -44.23
CA THR A 36 -35.06 -49.26 -44.09
C THR A 36 -36.04 -49.84 -43.08
N ARG A 37 -36.25 -49.13 -41.97
CA ARG A 37 -37.32 -49.46 -41.01
C ARG A 37 -38.65 -49.12 -41.67
N GLU A 38 -39.29 -50.13 -42.25
CA GLU A 38 -40.64 -49.95 -42.80
C GLU A 38 -41.62 -49.68 -41.64
N PRO A 39 -42.38 -48.57 -41.70
CA PRO A 39 -43.25 -48.13 -40.60
C PRO A 39 -44.45 -49.06 -40.37
N ASP A 40 -44.78 -49.95 -41.32
CA ASP A 40 -45.97 -50.81 -41.28
C ASP A 40 -45.76 -52.16 -40.57
N ILE A 41 -44.53 -52.50 -40.17
CA ILE A 41 -44.21 -53.81 -39.57
C ILE A 41 -44.42 -53.82 -38.05
N PHE A 42 -44.40 -52.65 -37.41
CA PHE A 42 -44.45 -52.52 -35.95
C PHE A 42 -45.81 -51.98 -35.48
N SER A 43 -46.25 -52.42 -34.29
CA SER A 43 -47.46 -51.89 -33.68
C SER A 43 -47.34 -50.36 -33.49
N PRO A 44 -48.39 -49.56 -33.74
CA PRO A 44 -48.34 -48.11 -33.56
C PRO A 44 -47.88 -47.68 -32.15
N ARG A 45 -48.19 -48.49 -31.12
CA ARG A 45 -47.70 -48.27 -29.75
C ARG A 45 -46.19 -48.40 -29.61
N LEU A 46 -45.55 -49.29 -30.38
CA LEU A 46 -44.09 -49.45 -30.34
C LEU A 46 -43.40 -48.25 -30.97
N LEU A 47 -43.95 -47.73 -32.07
CA LEU A 47 -43.45 -46.53 -32.74
C LEU A 47 -43.56 -45.30 -31.84
N GLU A 48 -44.68 -45.13 -31.14
CA GLU A 48 -44.86 -44.07 -30.13
C GLU A 48 -43.83 -44.17 -28.99
N ILE A 49 -43.59 -45.38 -28.48
CA ILE A 49 -42.59 -45.62 -27.42
C ILE A 49 -41.18 -45.32 -27.93
N GLU A 50 -40.86 -45.69 -29.18
CA GLU A 50 -39.57 -45.37 -29.79
C GLU A 50 -39.37 -43.87 -29.94
N GLN A 51 -40.38 -43.13 -30.42
CA GLN A 51 -40.34 -41.67 -30.50
C GLN A 51 -40.17 -41.02 -29.13
N LEU A 52 -40.88 -41.51 -28.10
CA LEU A 52 -40.72 -41.04 -26.72
C LEU A 52 -39.32 -41.31 -26.17
N ASN A 53 -38.75 -42.49 -26.46
CA ASN A 53 -37.38 -42.81 -26.06
C ASN A 53 -36.36 -41.92 -26.77
N GLN A 54 -36.58 -41.62 -28.05
CA GLN A 54 -35.73 -40.70 -28.82
C GLN A 54 -35.76 -39.29 -28.22
N ILE A 55 -36.95 -38.75 -27.95
CA ILE A 55 -37.11 -37.44 -27.31
C ILE A 55 -36.47 -37.45 -25.91
N LYS A 56 -36.65 -38.52 -25.14
CA LYS A 56 -36.04 -38.66 -23.82
C LYS A 56 -34.51 -38.66 -23.91
N HIS A 57 -33.93 -39.39 -24.86
CA HIS A 57 -32.50 -39.38 -25.09
C HIS A 57 -31.99 -37.97 -25.45
N GLU A 58 -32.73 -37.23 -26.28
CA GLU A 58 -32.39 -35.84 -26.62
C GLU A 58 -32.43 -34.92 -25.39
N ILE A 59 -33.43 -35.08 -24.51
CA ILE A 59 -33.51 -34.34 -23.24
C ILE A 59 -32.32 -34.67 -22.34
N ASP A 60 -32.00 -35.96 -22.18
CA ASP A 60 -30.88 -36.40 -21.34
C ASP A 60 -29.55 -35.86 -21.87
N GLN A 61 -29.35 -35.86 -23.20
CA GLN A 61 -28.17 -35.28 -23.85
C GLN A 61 -28.06 -33.77 -23.61
N VAL A 62 -29.13 -33.01 -23.86
CA VAL A 62 -29.15 -31.56 -23.63
C VAL A 62 -28.96 -31.21 -22.14
N SER A 63 -29.51 -32.02 -21.24
CA SER A 63 -29.31 -31.85 -19.80
C SER A 63 -27.85 -32.02 -19.42
N LEU A 64 -27.17 -33.02 -19.98
CA LEU A 64 -25.75 -33.25 -19.75
C LEU A 64 -24.92 -32.08 -20.27
N ASP A 65 -25.21 -31.59 -21.48
CA ASP A 65 -24.52 -30.43 -22.06
C ASP A 65 -24.71 -29.17 -21.20
N LEU A 66 -25.91 -28.97 -20.65
CA LEU A 66 -26.18 -27.88 -19.71
C LEU A 66 -25.34 -28.01 -18.43
N GLU A 67 -25.28 -29.21 -17.85
CA GLU A 67 -24.45 -29.46 -16.65
C GLU A 67 -22.97 -29.20 -16.92
N MET A 68 -22.45 -29.62 -18.08
CA MET A 68 -21.06 -29.34 -18.47
C MET A 68 -20.79 -27.84 -18.57
N LEU A 69 -21.66 -27.08 -19.25
CA LEU A 69 -21.53 -25.62 -19.36
C LEU A 69 -21.64 -24.93 -18.00
N ARG A 70 -22.51 -25.42 -17.12
CA ARG A 70 -22.64 -24.90 -15.76
C ARG A 70 -21.37 -25.15 -14.95
N LEU A 71 -20.77 -26.32 -15.08
CA LEU A 71 -19.52 -26.67 -14.42
C LEU A 71 -18.37 -25.81 -14.93
N GLU A 72 -18.24 -25.64 -16.25
CA GLU A 72 -17.25 -24.74 -16.87
C GLU A 72 -17.40 -23.32 -16.34
N LYS A 73 -18.62 -22.78 -16.32
CA LYS A 73 -18.90 -21.45 -15.78
C LYS A 73 -18.54 -21.34 -14.29
N SER A 74 -18.82 -22.36 -13.48
CA SER A 74 -18.51 -22.34 -12.05
C SER A 74 -17.02 -22.50 -11.74
N SER A 75 -16.25 -23.14 -12.62
CA SER A 75 -14.81 -23.36 -12.47
C SER A 75 -13.97 -22.33 -13.23
N ALA A 76 -14.63 -21.43 -13.98
CA ALA A 76 -14.01 -20.44 -14.84
C ALA A 76 -12.97 -19.58 -14.15
N ASP A 77 -13.18 -19.25 -12.88
CA ASP A 77 -12.29 -18.40 -12.10
C ASP A 77 -10.93 -19.06 -11.78
N VAL A 78 -10.87 -20.39 -11.80
CA VAL A 78 -9.66 -21.19 -11.55
C VAL A 78 -9.14 -21.92 -12.78
N THR A 79 -9.91 -22.06 -13.85
CA THR A 79 -9.49 -22.73 -15.10
C THR A 79 -9.17 -21.76 -16.23
N HIS A 80 -9.92 -20.66 -16.38
CA HIS A 80 -9.70 -19.75 -17.51
C HIS A 80 -8.51 -18.81 -17.26
N SER A 81 -7.64 -18.76 -18.27
CA SER A 81 -6.46 -17.90 -18.32
C SER A 81 -6.80 -16.42 -18.08
N TYR A 82 -7.98 -15.94 -18.49
CA TYR A 82 -8.38 -14.54 -18.29
C TYR A 82 -8.42 -14.16 -16.79
N TYR A 83 -9.17 -14.90 -15.98
CA TYR A 83 -9.30 -14.65 -14.54
C TYR A 83 -8.00 -14.94 -13.79
N LEU A 84 -7.31 -16.02 -14.17
CA LEU A 84 -6.02 -16.38 -13.59
C LEU A 84 -4.96 -15.30 -13.85
N SER A 85 -4.84 -14.80 -15.08
CA SER A 85 -3.84 -13.79 -15.45
C SER A 85 -4.01 -12.51 -14.64
N GLN A 86 -5.26 -12.07 -14.42
CA GLN A 86 -5.55 -10.91 -13.59
C GLN A 86 -5.14 -11.15 -12.13
N ARG A 87 -5.46 -12.33 -11.56
CA ARG A 87 -5.05 -12.67 -10.19
C ARG A 87 -3.53 -12.78 -10.06
N PHE A 88 -2.85 -13.42 -11.02
CA PHE A 88 -1.39 -13.51 -11.06
C PHE A 88 -0.74 -12.13 -11.15
N ALA A 89 -1.23 -11.23 -12.00
CA ALA A 89 -0.71 -9.88 -12.11
C ALA A 89 -0.84 -9.10 -10.78
N SER A 90 -1.98 -9.23 -10.10
CA SER A 90 -2.19 -8.62 -8.78
C SER A 90 -1.23 -9.17 -7.72
N MET A 91 -1.10 -10.50 -7.65
CA MET A 91 -0.20 -11.17 -6.70
C MET A 91 1.27 -10.87 -6.99
N GLN A 92 1.65 -10.79 -8.26
CA GLN A 92 2.99 -10.41 -8.69
C GLN A 92 3.30 -8.98 -8.26
N LYS A 93 2.39 -8.02 -8.49
CA LYS A 93 2.56 -6.64 -8.04
C LYS A 93 2.74 -6.55 -6.53
N PHE A 94 1.90 -7.25 -5.77
CA PHE A 94 2.03 -7.31 -4.31
C PHE A 94 3.38 -7.89 -3.87
N THR A 95 3.81 -8.98 -4.49
CA THR A 95 5.10 -9.64 -4.20
C THR A 95 6.28 -8.73 -4.50
N SER A 96 6.26 -8.02 -5.63
CA SER A 96 7.28 -7.03 -5.98
C SER A 96 7.38 -5.91 -4.95
N HIS A 97 6.25 -5.35 -4.52
CA HIS A 97 6.24 -4.33 -3.46
C HIS A 97 6.81 -4.85 -2.15
N LEU A 98 6.49 -6.09 -1.77
CA LEU A 98 7.03 -6.70 -0.55
C LEU A 98 8.55 -6.88 -0.65
N GLN A 99 9.06 -7.30 -1.81
CA GLN A 99 10.50 -7.39 -2.07
C GLN A 99 11.20 -6.03 -1.97
N GLU A 100 10.60 -4.96 -2.51
CA GLU A 100 11.12 -3.61 -2.37
C GLU A 100 11.19 -3.18 -0.91
N VAL A 101 10.12 -3.40 -0.13
CA VAL A 101 10.08 -3.09 1.30
C VAL A 101 11.18 -3.83 2.06
N LEU A 102 11.39 -5.12 1.80
CA LEU A 102 12.45 -5.90 2.43
C LEU A 102 13.85 -5.39 2.06
N ARG A 103 14.04 -4.95 0.81
CA ARG A 103 15.29 -4.35 0.35
C ARG A 103 15.56 -3.03 1.09
N GLU A 104 14.56 -2.16 1.18
CA GLU A 104 14.70 -0.88 1.89
C GLU A 104 14.91 -1.09 3.39
N GLN A 105 14.21 -2.04 4.01
CA GLN A 105 14.43 -2.42 5.40
C GLN A 105 15.88 -2.89 5.62
N THR A 106 16.42 -3.69 4.71
CA THR A 106 17.79 -4.18 4.79
C THR A 106 18.81 -3.08 4.58
N SER A 107 18.58 -2.18 3.62
CA SER A 107 19.37 -0.97 3.40
C SER A 107 19.37 -0.07 4.64
N LEU A 108 18.20 0.17 5.23
CA LEU A 108 18.07 0.97 6.44
C LEU A 108 18.79 0.32 7.61
N ARG A 109 18.63 -0.99 7.81
CA ARG A 109 19.36 -1.74 8.84
C ARG A 109 20.88 -1.60 8.65
N GLN A 110 21.38 -1.76 7.43
CA GLN A 110 22.81 -1.57 7.14
C GLN A 110 23.26 -0.14 7.43
N ARG A 111 22.45 0.87 7.09
CA ARG A 111 22.76 2.28 7.38
C ARG A 111 22.76 2.57 8.88
N LEU A 112 21.84 1.99 9.64
CA LEU A 112 21.78 2.15 11.10
C LEU A 112 22.86 1.35 11.82
N MET A 113 23.28 0.21 11.27
CA MET A 113 24.40 -0.58 11.78
C MET A 113 25.76 0.03 11.44
N LYS A 114 25.85 0.95 10.46
CA LYS A 114 27.06 1.72 10.21
C LYS A 114 27.24 2.70 11.38
N PRO A 115 28.28 2.55 12.20
CA PRO A 115 28.47 3.43 13.34
C PRO A 115 28.76 4.85 12.82
N LEU A 116 28.03 5.85 13.35
CA LEU A 116 28.06 7.27 12.93
C LEU A 116 29.43 7.93 13.10
N CYS A 117 30.25 7.35 13.96
CA CYS A 117 31.68 7.56 14.07
C CYS A 117 32.28 6.17 14.19
N GLN A 118 33.51 5.94 13.74
CA GLN A 118 34.30 4.85 14.32
C GLN A 118 34.36 5.12 15.83
N GLN A 119 33.43 4.56 16.62
CA GLN A 119 33.27 4.87 18.05
C GLN A 119 34.50 4.48 18.85
N ASN A 120 35.40 3.70 18.26
CA ASN A 120 36.74 3.52 18.74
C ASN A 120 37.65 3.69 17.51
N LEU A 121 38.38 4.79 17.44
CA LEU A 121 39.69 4.69 16.80
C LEU A 121 40.39 3.54 17.53
N PRO A 122 40.99 2.57 16.83
CA PRO A 122 41.83 1.58 17.50
C PRO A 122 43.00 2.34 18.14
N ILE A 123 42.83 2.72 19.40
CA ILE A 123 43.86 3.34 20.22
C ILE A 123 44.71 2.18 20.70
N GLN A 124 46.02 2.29 20.51
CA GLN A 124 46.97 1.33 21.02
C GLN A 124 46.87 1.31 22.55
N ALA A 125 46.90 0.12 23.18
CA ALA A 125 46.60 -0.07 24.62
C ALA A 125 47.41 0.85 25.56
N ASP A 126 48.64 1.19 25.16
CA ASP A 126 49.56 2.10 25.85
C ASP A 126 49.11 3.59 25.81
N LEU A 127 48.36 3.99 24.79
CA LEU A 127 47.87 5.36 24.60
C LEU A 127 46.55 5.63 25.33
N HIS A 128 45.82 4.59 25.76
CA HIS A 128 44.51 4.75 26.42
C HIS A 128 44.57 5.65 27.66
N ARG A 129 45.60 5.51 28.51
CA ARG A 129 45.74 6.32 29.72
C ARG A 129 45.80 7.81 29.38
N TYR A 130 46.54 8.17 28.33
CA TYR A 130 46.70 9.55 27.89
C TYR A 130 45.42 10.11 27.27
N VAL A 131 44.71 9.31 26.47
CA VAL A 131 43.44 9.71 25.87
C VAL A 131 42.36 9.92 26.92
N VAL A 132 42.28 9.06 27.94
CA VAL A 132 41.33 9.22 29.06
C VAL A 132 41.61 10.52 29.82
N THR A 133 42.88 10.80 30.13
CA THR A 133 43.26 12.05 30.79
C THR A 133 42.96 13.27 29.91
N LEU A 134 43.24 13.20 28.61
CA LEU A 134 42.94 14.26 27.65
C LEU A 134 41.44 14.54 27.56
N MET A 135 40.61 13.49 27.46
CA MET A 135 39.16 13.64 27.41
C MET A 135 38.59 14.24 28.69
N ALA A 136 39.11 13.86 29.86
CA ALA A 136 38.74 14.49 31.12
C ALA A 136 39.03 16.00 31.12
N MET A 137 40.23 16.40 30.67
CA MET A 137 40.60 17.83 30.55
C MET A 137 39.73 18.58 29.53
N VAL A 138 39.37 17.94 28.41
CA VAL A 138 38.51 18.54 27.39
C VAL A 138 37.10 18.77 27.93
N VAL A 139 36.54 17.81 28.67
CA VAL A 139 35.22 17.96 29.30
C VAL A 139 35.23 19.10 30.32
N GLU A 140 36.22 19.15 31.21
CA GLU A 140 36.37 20.23 32.20
C GLU A 140 36.54 21.61 31.54
N PHE A 141 37.29 21.67 30.43
CA PHE A 141 37.44 22.89 29.64
C PHE A 141 36.11 23.33 29.03
N ILE A 142 35.35 22.42 28.42
CA ILE A 142 34.04 22.72 27.81
C ILE A 142 33.07 23.25 28.87
N GLU A 143 32.99 22.59 30.03
CA GLU A 143 32.14 23.04 31.14
C GLU A 143 32.54 24.44 31.63
N THR A 144 33.85 24.69 31.78
CA THR A 144 34.37 26.00 32.20
C THR A 144 34.07 27.08 31.16
N LEU A 145 34.21 26.76 29.87
CA LEU A 145 33.94 27.68 28.77
C LEU A 145 32.45 28.03 28.71
N GLU A 146 31.57 27.02 28.81
CA GLU A 146 30.13 27.22 28.82
C GLU A 146 29.69 28.07 30.02
N MET A 147 30.23 27.80 31.21
CA MET A 147 29.99 28.61 32.39
C MET A 147 30.42 30.07 32.18
N LYS A 148 31.59 30.30 31.58
CA LYS A 148 32.07 31.65 31.25
C LYS A 148 31.17 32.34 30.22
N MET A 149 30.72 31.62 29.20
CA MET A 149 29.83 32.16 28.17
C MET A 149 28.46 32.56 28.75
N LYS A 150 27.88 31.73 29.62
CA LYS A 150 26.66 32.05 30.36
C LYS A 150 26.84 33.29 31.25
N ARG A 151 27.98 33.40 31.94
CA ARG A 151 28.28 34.61 32.72
C ARG A 151 28.39 35.86 31.85
N ILE A 152 29.01 35.76 30.68
CA ILE A 152 29.09 36.88 29.73
C ILE A 152 27.69 37.29 29.24
N GLN A 153 26.80 36.33 28.99
CA GLN A 153 25.41 36.60 28.62
C GLN A 153 24.58 37.24 29.75
N LEU A 154 24.95 37.02 31.01
CA LEU A 154 24.32 37.62 32.18
C LEU A 154 24.85 39.03 32.52
N ILE A 155 25.95 39.47 31.91
CA ILE A 155 26.41 40.85 32.05
C ILE A 155 25.39 41.71 31.28
N PRO A 156 24.67 42.64 31.95
CA PRO A 156 23.72 43.50 31.26
C PRO A 156 24.45 44.20 30.13
N SER A 157 23.92 44.06 28.92
CA SER A 157 24.51 44.70 27.74
C SER A 157 24.64 46.18 28.06
N THR A 158 25.85 46.72 27.92
CA THR A 158 26.11 48.15 28.08
C THR A 158 25.11 48.97 27.26
N ASP A 159 24.63 48.41 26.15
CA ASP A 159 23.60 48.96 25.28
C ASP A 159 22.24 49.16 25.97
N GLU A 160 21.76 48.18 26.76
CA GLU A 160 20.50 48.31 27.51
C GLU A 160 20.59 49.41 28.58
N SER A 161 21.73 49.50 29.26
CA SER A 161 21.99 50.57 30.23
C SER A 161 22.08 51.95 29.55
N LEU A 162 22.64 52.02 28.34
CA LEU A 162 22.76 53.25 27.55
C LEU A 162 21.39 53.71 27.05
N CYS A 163 20.54 52.78 26.57
CA CYS A 163 19.15 53.06 26.20
C CYS A 163 18.34 53.59 27.40
N ASN A 164 18.46 52.97 28.57
CA ASN A 164 17.78 53.43 29.78
C ASN A 164 18.22 54.84 30.19
N LEU A 165 19.52 55.12 30.14
CA LEU A 165 20.08 56.44 30.42
C LEU A 165 19.59 57.48 29.40
N ASN A 166 19.60 57.15 28.11
CA ASN A 166 19.13 58.03 27.03
C ASN A 166 17.64 58.36 27.19
N ASN A 167 16.81 57.37 27.53
CA ASN A 167 15.39 57.59 27.80
C ASN A 167 15.19 58.52 29.02
N GLY A 168 15.96 58.34 30.09
CA GLY A 168 15.96 59.24 31.25
C GLY A 168 16.39 60.66 30.88
N MET A 169 17.41 60.80 30.04
CA MET A 169 17.87 62.11 29.54
C MET A 169 16.79 62.82 28.73
N ILE A 170 16.08 62.11 27.84
CA ILE A 170 14.95 62.66 27.08
C ILE A 170 13.83 63.13 28.01
N GLN A 171 13.47 62.35 29.03
CA GLN A 171 12.47 62.75 30.02
C GLN A 171 12.90 64.01 30.78
N LEU A 172 14.17 64.11 31.17
CA LEU A 172 14.69 65.25 31.89
C LEU A 172 14.72 66.51 31.02
N LEU A 173 15.08 66.38 29.74
CA LEU A 173 14.98 67.47 28.76
C LEU A 173 13.53 67.94 28.59
N ALA A 174 12.57 67.03 28.51
CA ALA A 174 11.15 67.39 28.44
C ALA A 174 10.71 68.17 29.69
N GLN A 175 11.08 67.73 30.89
CA GLN A 175 10.80 68.45 32.13
C GLN A 175 11.46 69.84 32.16
N VAL A 176 12.71 69.96 31.70
CA VAL A 176 13.38 71.26 31.61
C VAL A 176 12.63 72.20 30.67
N THR A 177 12.16 71.73 29.51
CA THR A 177 11.36 72.56 28.60
C THR A 177 10.01 72.96 29.19
N GLU A 178 9.38 72.07 29.97
CA GLU A 178 8.15 72.35 30.68
C GLU A 178 8.38 73.42 31.75
N VAL A 179 9.42 73.28 32.57
CA VAL A 179 9.83 74.26 33.59
C VAL A 179 10.17 75.61 32.95
N GLU A 180 10.88 75.62 31.83
CA GLU A 180 11.18 76.86 31.09
C GLU A 180 9.89 77.53 30.59
N SER A 181 8.93 76.75 30.08
CA SER A 181 7.63 77.27 29.63
C SER A 181 6.79 77.82 30.79
N LEU A 182 6.76 77.13 31.92
CA LEU A 182 6.08 77.57 33.15
C LEU A 182 6.74 78.84 33.71
N THR A 183 8.07 78.91 33.68
CA THR A 183 8.82 80.11 34.09
C THR A 183 8.48 81.29 33.18
N LYS A 184 8.41 81.09 31.86
CA LYS A 184 7.96 82.11 30.91
C LYS A 184 6.53 82.57 31.19
N GLN A 185 5.60 81.66 31.49
CA GLN A 185 4.22 82.01 31.85
C GLN A 185 4.11 82.80 33.16
N VAL A 186 4.87 82.43 34.20
CA VAL A 186 4.93 83.17 35.47
C VAL A 186 5.50 84.56 35.26
N LEU A 187 6.61 84.67 34.51
CA LEU A 187 7.19 85.97 34.16
C LEU A 187 6.18 86.83 33.40
N GLN A 188 5.48 86.28 32.41
CA GLN A 188 4.44 86.99 31.66
C GLN A 188 3.31 87.51 32.56
N ARG A 189 2.85 86.69 33.53
CA ARG A 189 1.82 87.06 34.52
C ARG A 189 2.31 88.07 35.56
N SER A 190 3.61 88.10 35.85
CA SER A 190 4.25 89.10 36.72
C SER A 190 4.58 90.41 36.00
N SER A 191 4.72 90.38 34.66
CA SER A 191 4.94 91.54 33.80
C SER A 191 3.67 92.19 33.28
N THR A 192 2.49 91.68 33.64
CA THR A 192 1.22 92.43 33.61
C THR A 192 1.08 93.19 34.93
N PRO A 193 1.40 94.50 34.97
CA PRO A 193 1.02 95.32 36.11
C PRO A 193 -0.52 95.40 36.16
N GLU A 194 -1.09 94.92 37.26
CA GLU A 194 -2.25 95.59 37.84
C GLU A 194 -1.87 97.07 38.00
N ASP A 195 -2.35 97.89 37.08
CA ASP A 195 -3.31 98.97 37.36
C ASP A 195 -3.12 100.09 36.34
N LYS A 196 -4.14 100.29 35.49
CA LYS A 196 -4.89 101.55 35.50
C LYS A 196 -6.23 101.38 34.79
N MET A 197 -7.27 101.50 35.62
CA MET A 197 -8.65 101.90 35.36
C MET A 197 -8.85 102.94 34.22
N SER A 198 -10.03 102.90 33.60
CA SER A 198 -10.71 103.92 32.75
C SER A 198 -10.33 103.88 31.25
N SER A 199 -11.28 103.69 30.32
CA SER A 199 -12.70 104.07 30.26
C SER A 199 -13.68 102.92 30.09
#